data_AF-A0A0K8T2G5-F1
#
_entry.id   AF-A0A0K8T2G5-F1
#
_cell.length_a   1.000
_cell.length_b   1.000
_cell.length_c   1.000
_cell.angle_alpha   90.00
_cell.angle_beta   90.00
_cell.angle_gamma   90.00
#
_symmetry.space_group_name_H-M   'P 1'
#
loop_
_entity.id
_entity.type
_entity.pdbx_description
1 polymer ?
#
loop_
_entity_poly.entity_id
_entity_poly.type
_entity_poly.pdbx_seq_one_letter_code
_entity_poly.pdbx_strand_id
1 'polypeptide(L)'
;KEAAMLPEPNPTRTYSPMDLTPSVKSKMLGCWRELHQAYPSGNRYKILFPPPRKSTWFDIVAEVKPRPFYRTICRLRNGHCNTKVLQFLIGNTDSPLCRFCSQSDESPEHMILECTAHDNARITFLRELHAKIPSPFNLDTILAENDAE
;
A
#
# COMPACT_ATOMS: atom_id res chain seq x y z
N LYS A 1 -2.11 17.80 -62.57
CA LYS A 1 -1.04 17.68 -61.55
C LYS A 1 -1.36 16.44 -60.74
N GLU A 2 -0.82 15.30 -61.15
CA GLU A 2 -1.00 14.03 -60.44
C GLU A 2 -0.21 14.09 -59.12
N ALA A 3 -0.86 13.74 -58.02
CA ALA A 3 -0.19 13.55 -56.75
C ALA A 3 0.65 12.28 -56.85
N ALA A 4 1.98 12.43 -56.81
CA ALA A 4 2.90 11.31 -56.77
C ALA A 4 2.55 10.39 -55.59
N MET A 5 2.16 9.15 -55.88
CA MET A 5 1.95 8.12 -54.88
C MET A 5 3.29 7.80 -54.23
N LEU A 6 3.51 8.33 -53.03
CA LEU A 6 4.63 7.91 -52.19
C LEU A 6 4.38 6.46 -51.76
N PRO A 7 5.38 5.58 -51.83
CA PRO A 7 5.23 4.21 -51.36
C PRO A 7 4.93 4.19 -49.86
N GLU A 8 4.01 3.31 -49.45
CA GLU A 8 3.62 3.21 -48.05
C GLU A 8 4.84 2.91 -47.16
N PRO A 9 4.95 3.56 -45.98
CA PRO A 9 6.06 3.30 -45.07
C PRO A 9 6.03 1.84 -44.62
N ASN A 10 7.21 1.21 -44.59
CA ASN A 10 7.35 -0.16 -44.07
C ASN A 10 6.72 -0.27 -42.67
N PRO A 11 5.98 -1.36 -42.38
CA PRO A 11 5.36 -1.54 -41.08
C PRO A 11 6.45 -1.50 -40.01
N THR A 12 6.38 -0.48 -39.14
CA THR A 12 7.23 -0.36 -37.97
C THR A 12 7.11 -1.67 -37.20
N ARG A 13 8.22 -2.39 -37.01
CA ARG A 13 8.23 -3.65 -36.23
C ARG A 13 7.50 -3.40 -34.92
N THR A 14 6.28 -3.92 -34.80
CA THR A 14 5.47 -3.78 -33.60
C THR A 14 6.05 -4.71 -32.56
N TYR A 15 7.07 -4.26 -31.85
CA TYR A 15 7.47 -4.91 -30.61
C TYR A 15 6.26 -4.92 -29.68
N SER A 16 5.95 -6.06 -29.11
CA SER A 16 4.89 -6.10 -28.11
C SER A 16 5.33 -5.18 -26.96
N PRO A 17 4.45 -4.31 -26.42
CA PRO A 17 4.76 -3.52 -25.23
C PRO A 17 5.30 -4.39 -24.06
N MET A 18 5.00 -5.68 -24.08
CA MET A 18 5.49 -6.68 -23.12
C MET A 18 7.00 -6.95 -23.23
N ASP A 19 7.62 -6.76 -24.39
CA ASP A 19 9.05 -7.06 -24.62
C ASP A 19 9.97 -6.00 -24.01
N LEU A 20 9.51 -4.75 -23.96
CA LEU A 20 10.26 -3.63 -23.38
C LEU A 20 10.06 -3.49 -21.87
N THR A 21 8.97 -4.02 -21.34
CA THR A 21 8.58 -3.88 -19.93
C THR A 21 9.67 -4.40 -18.96
N PRO A 22 10.30 -5.58 -19.17
CA PRO A 22 11.38 -6.06 -18.31
C PRO A 22 12.62 -5.15 -18.32
N SER A 23 13.01 -4.68 -19.51
CA SER A 23 14.17 -3.78 -19.68
C SER A 23 13.95 -2.45 -18.97
N VAL A 24 12.77 -1.85 -19.15
CA VAL A 24 12.37 -0.59 -18.49
C VAL A 24 12.36 -0.76 -16.97
N LYS A 25 11.71 -1.81 -16.45
CA LYS A 25 11.68 -2.09 -15.00
C LYS A 25 13.08 -2.27 -14.41
N SER A 26 13.96 -2.99 -15.11
CA SER A 26 15.35 -3.20 -14.69
C SER A 26 16.10 -1.88 -14.59
N LYS A 27 15.99 -1.02 -15.62
CA LYS A 27 16.62 0.30 -15.64
C LYS A 27 16.08 1.22 -14.54
N MET A 28 14.76 1.28 -14.37
CA MET A 28 14.12 2.06 -13.30
C MET A 28 14.60 1.62 -11.90
N LEU A 29 14.72 0.31 -11.67
CA LEU A 29 15.22 -0.23 -10.41
C LEU A 29 16.70 0.11 -10.18
N GLY A 30 17.51 0.17 -11.23
CA GLY A 30 18.89 0.64 -11.17
C GLY A 30 18.95 2.10 -10.72
N CYS A 31 18.25 2.99 -11.44
CA CYS A 31 18.20 4.42 -11.10
C CYS A 31 17.66 4.68 -9.69
N TRP A 32 16.62 3.96 -9.28
CA TRP A 32 16.08 4.09 -7.92
C TRP A 32 17.10 3.69 -6.85
N ARG A 33 17.85 2.59 -7.06
CA ARG A 33 18.89 2.15 -6.11
C ARG A 33 20.01 3.17 -5.96
N GLU A 34 20.47 3.74 -7.07
CA GLU A 34 21.50 4.78 -7.07
C GLU A 34 21.01 6.01 -6.30
N LEU A 35 19.80 6.50 -6.60
CA LEU A 35 19.19 7.64 -5.90
C LEU A 35 19.01 7.37 -4.41
N HIS A 36 18.51 6.19 -4.04
CA HIS A 36 18.26 5.83 -2.64
C HIS A 36 19.56 5.70 -1.83
N GLN A 37 20.63 5.16 -2.42
CA GLN A 37 21.95 5.07 -1.78
C GLN A 37 22.59 6.45 -1.58
N ALA A 38 22.48 7.33 -2.58
CA ALA A 38 23.00 8.68 -2.54
C ALA A 38 22.16 9.64 -1.67
N TYR A 39 20.93 9.25 -1.28
CA TYR A 39 20.02 10.11 -0.53
C TYR A 39 20.62 10.48 0.84
N PRO A 40 20.69 11.79 1.20
CA PRO A 40 21.34 12.29 2.40
C PRO A 40 20.48 12.11 3.65
N SER A 41 19.80 10.97 3.77
CA SER A 41 19.03 10.58 4.95
C SER A 41 19.84 9.63 5.82
N GLY A 42 19.65 9.71 7.15
CA GLY A 42 20.27 8.78 8.09
C GLY A 42 19.90 7.31 7.82
N ASN A 43 20.70 6.37 8.35
CA ASN A 43 20.52 4.92 8.16
C ASN A 43 19.08 4.45 8.45
N ARG A 44 18.40 5.08 9.40
CA ARG A 44 16.99 4.79 9.74
C ARG A 44 16.05 4.93 8.54
N TYR A 45 16.19 5.99 7.74
CA TYR A 45 15.35 6.19 6.55
C TYR A 45 15.62 5.10 5.51
N LYS A 46 16.89 4.75 5.28
CA LYS A 46 17.28 3.69 4.34
C LYS A 46 16.77 2.30 4.77
N ILE A 47 16.61 2.06 6.07
CA ILE A 47 16.01 0.84 6.63
C ILE A 47 14.49 0.81 6.39
N LEU A 48 13.82 1.96 6.53
CA LEU A 48 12.36 2.05 6.32
C LEU A 48 11.95 1.85 4.85
N PHE A 49 12.82 2.19 3.91
CA PHE A 49 12.56 2.07 2.47
C PHE A 49 13.55 1.10 1.79
N PRO A 50 13.47 -0.21 2.08
CA PRO A 50 14.36 -1.19 1.47
C PRO A 50 14.12 -1.29 -0.04
N PRO A 51 15.09 -1.83 -0.81
CA PRO A 51 14.91 -2.08 -2.24
C PRO A 51 13.64 -2.89 -2.51
N PRO A 52 12.83 -2.52 -3.52
CA PRO A 52 11.62 -3.25 -3.84
C PRO A 52 11.94 -4.70 -4.21
N ARG A 53 11.27 -5.64 -3.56
CA ARG A 53 11.41 -7.08 -3.81
C ARG A 53 10.65 -7.47 -5.07
N LYS A 54 11.04 -8.58 -5.70
CA LYS A 54 10.29 -9.16 -6.83
C LYS A 54 8.98 -9.82 -6.38
N SER A 55 8.97 -10.37 -5.16
CA SER A 55 7.78 -10.93 -4.52
C SER A 55 6.88 -9.81 -3.97
N THR A 56 5.58 -10.10 -3.92
CA THR A 56 4.63 -9.21 -3.26
C THR A 56 4.69 -9.41 -1.75
N TRP A 57 4.27 -8.42 -0.98
CA TRP A 57 4.25 -8.54 0.49
C TRP A 57 3.26 -9.62 0.97
N PHE A 58 2.25 -9.96 0.17
CA PHE A 58 1.23 -10.94 0.53
C PHE A 58 1.56 -12.37 0.07
N ASP A 59 2.72 -12.59 -0.58
CA ASP A 59 3.19 -13.94 -0.95
C ASP A 59 3.46 -14.81 0.30
N ILE A 60 3.64 -14.19 1.47
CA ILE A 60 3.86 -14.86 2.76
C ILE A 60 2.55 -15.26 3.46
N VAL A 61 1.39 -14.80 2.99
CA VAL A 61 0.11 -15.08 3.63
C VAL A 61 -0.25 -16.53 3.32
N ALA A 62 -0.14 -17.41 4.33
CA ALA A 62 -0.31 -18.86 4.18
C ALA A 62 -1.70 -19.24 3.64
N GLU A 63 -2.73 -18.50 4.02
CA GLU A 63 -4.10 -18.71 3.57
C GLU A 63 -4.46 -17.81 2.39
N VAL A 64 -5.15 -18.38 1.40
CA VAL A 64 -5.71 -17.59 0.30
C VAL A 64 -6.82 -16.69 0.84
N LYS A 65 -6.60 -15.37 0.82
CA LYS A 65 -7.61 -14.39 1.23
C LYS A 65 -8.33 -13.79 0.02
N PRO A 66 -9.57 -13.30 0.18
CA PRO A 66 -10.29 -12.67 -0.92
C PRO A 66 -9.69 -11.29 -1.26
N ARG A 67 -9.85 -10.83 -2.51
CA ARG A 67 -9.32 -9.52 -2.98
C ARG A 67 -9.60 -8.32 -2.06
N PRO A 68 -10.79 -8.19 -1.42
CA PRO A 68 -11.06 -7.11 -0.47
C PRO A 68 -10.09 -7.07 0.72
N PHE A 69 -9.61 -8.22 1.20
CA PHE A 69 -8.64 -8.29 2.30
C PHE A 69 -7.34 -7.57 1.93
N TYR A 70 -6.70 -7.96 0.83
CA TYR A 70 -5.45 -7.34 0.39
C TYR A 70 -5.62 -5.86 0.08
N ARG A 71 -6.78 -5.46 -0.46
CA ARG A 71 -7.11 -4.04 -0.69
C ARG A 71 -7.13 -3.26 0.62
N THR A 72 -7.76 -3.81 1.66
CA THR A 72 -7.82 -3.16 2.98
C THR A 72 -6.43 -3.05 3.60
N ILE A 73 -5.63 -4.10 3.58
CA ILE A 73 -4.26 -4.06 4.13
C ILE A 73 -3.38 -3.08 3.35
N CYS A 74 -3.43 -3.07 2.02
CA CYS A 74 -2.70 -2.08 1.22
C CYS A 74 -3.10 -0.64 1.55
N ARG A 75 -4.40 -0.38 1.80
CA ARG A 75 -4.86 0.95 2.20
C ARG A 75 -4.32 1.35 3.57
N LEU A 76 -4.32 0.42 4.53
CA LEU A 76 -3.74 0.64 5.85
C LEU A 76 -2.25 0.95 5.77
N ARG A 77 -1.47 0.10 5.07
CA ARG A 77 -0.02 0.27 4.91
C ARG A 77 0.37 1.57 4.21
N ASN A 78 -0.47 2.07 3.30
CA ASN A 78 -0.20 3.29 2.56
C ASN A 78 -0.86 4.53 3.17
N GLY A 79 -1.60 4.42 4.28
CA GLY A 79 -2.36 5.54 4.86
C GLY A 79 -3.50 6.07 3.98
N HIS A 80 -3.93 5.33 2.95
CA HIS A 80 -4.99 5.73 2.01
C HIS A 80 -6.31 5.02 2.35
N CYS A 81 -6.64 4.96 3.63
CA CYS A 81 -7.91 4.39 4.07
C CYS A 81 -9.08 5.29 3.68
N ASN A 82 -10.19 4.68 3.30
CA ASN A 82 -11.40 5.39 2.91
C ASN A 82 -12.20 5.84 4.15
N THR A 83 -11.56 6.59 5.04
CA THR A 83 -12.17 7.03 6.29
C THR A 83 -12.93 8.34 6.13
N LYS A 84 -13.85 8.64 7.05
CA LYS A 84 -14.60 9.92 7.06
C LYS A 84 -13.68 11.13 7.18
N VAL A 85 -12.57 11.04 7.93
CA VAL A 85 -11.56 12.12 7.97
C VAL A 85 -11.04 12.42 6.58
N LEU A 86 -10.58 11.40 5.83
CA LEU A 86 -10.07 11.61 4.48
C LEU A 86 -11.17 12.15 3.55
N GLN A 87 -12.39 11.60 3.65
CA GLN A 87 -13.52 12.03 2.84
C GLN A 87 -13.94 13.48 3.13
N PHE A 88 -13.87 13.92 4.38
CA PHE A 88 -14.15 15.30 4.78
C PHE A 88 -13.09 16.25 4.23
N LEU A 89 -11.80 15.89 4.35
CA LEU A 89 -10.69 16.70 3.83
C LEU A 89 -10.77 16.93 2.32
N ILE A 90 -11.26 15.95 1.55
CA ILE A 90 -11.45 16.06 0.10
C ILE A 90 -12.83 16.61 -0.30
N GLY A 91 -13.66 17.03 0.65
CA GLY A 91 -14.98 17.62 0.40
C GLY A 91 -16.07 16.64 -0.04
N ASN A 92 -15.88 15.33 0.17
CA ASN A 92 -16.87 14.30 -0.19
C ASN A 92 -17.92 14.05 0.89
N THR A 93 -17.69 14.51 2.12
CA THR A 93 -18.63 14.37 3.24
C THR A 93 -18.62 15.61 4.11
N ASP A 94 -19.74 15.91 4.77
CA ASP A 94 -19.88 17.12 5.59
C ASP A 94 -19.30 17.00 7.01
N SER A 95 -18.86 15.80 7.41
CA SER A 95 -18.33 15.56 8.76
C SER A 95 -17.24 14.49 8.76
N PRO A 96 -16.16 14.68 9.55
CA PRO A 96 -15.11 13.68 9.75
C PRO A 96 -15.49 12.59 10.78
N LEU A 97 -16.64 12.70 11.44
CA LEU A 97 -17.04 11.80 12.52
C LEU A 97 -17.15 10.33 12.08
N CYS A 98 -16.74 9.45 12.99
CA CYS A 98 -16.81 8.00 12.83
C CYS A 98 -18.22 7.53 12.51
N ARG A 99 -18.38 6.82 11.40
CA ARG A 99 -19.66 6.29 10.93
C ARG A 99 -20.25 5.20 11.83
N PHE A 100 -19.47 4.68 12.78
CA PHE A 100 -19.86 3.60 13.67
C PHE A 100 -20.18 4.09 15.09
N CYS A 101 -19.29 4.88 15.71
CA CYS A 101 -19.48 5.37 17.08
C CYS A 101 -19.99 6.82 17.16
N SER A 102 -19.79 7.63 16.10
CA SER A 102 -20.11 9.06 16.06
C SER A 102 -19.49 9.92 17.18
N GLN A 103 -18.48 9.41 17.91
CA GLN A 103 -17.89 10.07 19.08
C GLN A 103 -16.61 10.84 18.77
N SER A 104 -15.86 10.41 17.75
CA SER A 104 -14.59 11.02 17.36
C SER A 104 -14.40 10.89 15.86
N ASP A 105 -13.35 11.53 15.36
CA ASP A 105 -12.94 11.49 13.97
C ASP A 105 -12.62 10.06 13.51
N GLU A 106 -13.07 9.70 12.32
CA GLU A 106 -12.78 8.40 11.73
C GLU A 106 -11.38 8.36 11.15
N SER A 107 -10.40 7.96 11.96
CA SER A 107 -9.07 7.57 11.49
C SER A 107 -8.91 6.04 11.52
N PRO A 108 -7.94 5.46 10.78
CA PRO A 108 -7.60 4.05 10.93
C PRO A 108 -7.23 3.67 12.36
N GLU A 109 -6.51 4.54 13.05
CA GLU A 109 -6.11 4.38 14.45
C GLU A 109 -7.35 4.32 15.35
N HIS A 110 -8.27 5.27 15.19
CA HIS A 110 -9.53 5.25 15.93
C HIS A 110 -10.29 3.94 15.67
N MET A 111 -10.47 3.57 14.40
CA MET A 111 -11.21 2.37 14.00
C MET A 111 -10.65 1.08 14.60
N ILE A 112 -9.32 0.95 14.66
CA ILE A 112 -8.65 -0.28 15.08
C ILE A 112 -8.39 -0.30 16.60
N LEU A 113 -8.10 0.85 17.22
CA LEU A 113 -7.58 0.93 18.59
C LEU A 113 -8.54 1.54 19.61
N GLU A 114 -9.52 2.34 19.19
CA GLU A 114 -10.30 3.19 20.11
C GLU A 114 -11.82 3.08 19.93
N CYS A 115 -12.29 2.73 18.74
CA CYS A 115 -13.70 2.79 18.38
C CYS A 115 -14.54 1.86 19.25
N THR A 116 -15.46 2.45 20.02
CA THR A 116 -16.36 1.76 20.96
C THR A 116 -17.26 0.75 20.27
N ALA A 117 -17.66 1.04 19.01
CA ALA A 117 -18.43 0.11 18.19
C ALA A 117 -17.67 -1.18 17.81
N HIS A 118 -16.35 -1.20 18.01
CA HIS A 118 -15.46 -2.33 17.69
C HIS A 118 -14.77 -2.93 18.92
N ASP A 119 -15.19 -2.60 20.14
CA ASP A 119 -14.56 -3.08 21.38
C ASP A 119 -14.40 -4.60 21.42
N ASN A 120 -15.49 -5.34 21.17
CA ASN A 120 -15.46 -6.81 21.20
C ASN A 120 -14.51 -7.41 20.15
N ALA A 121 -14.50 -6.83 18.94
CA ALA A 121 -13.61 -7.26 17.87
C ALA A 121 -12.15 -6.92 18.21
N ARG A 122 -11.90 -5.74 18.78
CA ARG A 122 -10.58 -5.29 19.21
C ARG A 122 -10.03 -6.13 20.34
N ILE A 123 -10.83 -6.48 21.35
CA ILE A 123 -10.42 -7.38 22.44
C ILE A 123 -10.00 -8.74 21.89
N THR A 124 -10.78 -9.29 20.95
CA THR A 124 -10.47 -10.57 20.31
C THR A 124 -9.15 -10.49 19.54
N PHE A 125 -9.00 -9.45 18.72
CA PHE A 125 -7.80 -9.19 17.94
C PHE A 125 -6.56 -8.99 18.80
N LEU A 126 -6.63 -8.15 19.84
CA LEU A 126 -5.50 -7.91 20.75
C LEU A 126 -5.12 -9.16 21.52
N ARG A 127 -6.09 -9.99 21.94
CA ARG A 127 -5.80 -11.28 22.59
C ARG A 127 -5.02 -12.22 21.67
N GLU A 128 -5.41 -12.29 20.39
CA GLU A 128 -4.71 -13.11 19.39
C GLU A 128 -3.32 -12.55 19.06
N LEU A 129 -3.18 -11.22 18.99
CA LEU A 129 -1.89 -10.54 18.79
C LEU A 129 -0.93 -10.75 19.95
N HIS A 130 -1.38 -10.64 21.20
CA HIS A 130 -0.55 -10.87 22.38
C HIS A 130 0.05 -12.29 22.43
N ALA A 131 -0.62 -13.26 21.82
CA ALA A 131 -0.09 -14.61 21.71
C ALA A 131 1.06 -14.72 20.70
N LYS A 132 1.22 -13.72 19.82
CA LYS A 132 2.16 -13.74 18.68
C LYS A 132 3.26 -12.68 18.81
N ILE A 133 2.99 -11.54 19.45
CA ILE A 133 3.88 -10.37 19.49
C ILE A 133 3.96 -9.81 20.92
N PRO A 134 5.17 -9.46 21.43
CA PRO A 134 5.34 -8.82 22.73
C PRO A 134 4.89 -7.33 22.74
N SER A 135 4.24 -6.92 23.83
CA SER A 135 3.74 -5.55 24.09
C SER A 135 4.87 -4.55 24.40
N PRO A 136 4.75 -3.23 24.09
CA PRO A 136 3.56 -2.49 23.61
C PRO A 136 3.38 -2.42 22.09
N PHE A 137 2.12 -2.32 21.65
CA PHE A 137 1.75 -2.26 20.22
C PHE A 137 1.43 -0.85 19.76
N ASN A 138 1.85 -0.51 18.55
CA ASN A 138 1.31 0.55 17.73
C ASN A 138 1.00 0.02 16.32
N LEU A 139 0.29 0.81 15.49
CA LEU A 139 -0.11 0.36 14.15
C LEU A 139 1.11 0.01 13.29
N ASP A 140 2.20 0.74 13.43
CA ASP A 140 3.44 0.48 12.70
C ASP A 140 4.08 -0.85 13.14
N THR A 141 4.12 -1.18 14.43
CA THR A 141 4.65 -2.46 14.93
C THR A 141 3.78 -3.64 14.48
N ILE A 142 2.46 -3.47 14.47
CA ILE A 142 1.51 -4.50 14.01
C ILE A 142 1.67 -4.76 12.50
N LEU A 143 1.90 -3.71 11.71
CA LEU A 143 2.05 -3.83 10.24
C LEU A 143 3.47 -4.19 9.79
N ALA A 144 4.48 -3.95 10.63
CA ALA A 144 5.88 -4.28 10.37
C ALA A 144 6.20 -5.76 10.60
N GLU A 145 5.58 -6.37 11.62
CA GLU A 145 5.69 -7.82 11.84
C GLU A 145 4.76 -8.55 10.88
N ASN A 146 5.28 -8.77 9.68
CA ASN A 146 4.76 -9.66 8.65
C ASN A 146 4.71 -11.15 9.09
N ASP A 147 4.81 -11.45 10.38
CA ASP A 147 4.99 -12.80 10.97
C ASP A 147 3.75 -13.31 11.75
N ALA A 148 2.62 -12.58 11.72
CA ALA A 148 1.38 -13.06 12.31
C ALA A 148 0.62 -13.97 11.32
N GLU A 149 0.91 -15.29 11.38
CA GLU A 149 -0.02 -16.37 10.99
C GLU A 149 -1.39 -16.19 11.64
#